data_AF-A0A5M4EQP8-F1
#
_entry.id   AF-A0A5M4EQP8-F1
#
_cell.length_a   1.000
_cell.length_b   1.000
_cell.length_c   1.000
_cell.angle_alpha   90.00
_cell.angle_beta   90.00
_cell.angle_gamma   90.00
#
_symmetry.space_group_name_H-M   'P 1'
#
loop_
_entity.id
_entity.type
_entity.pdbx_description
1 polymer ?
#
loop_
_entity_poly.entity_id
_entity_poly.type
_entity_poly.pdbx_seq_one_letter_code
_entity_poly.pdbx_strand_id
1 'polypeptide(L)'
;MIDINNKIFNFYDPSKIMESELESLQNSLSENIFTDSIYTISEKYIPEREKTYLLNQFNNLVTNFNFEKSKIINKEENNLSGIEVIFRKELINYNQEIQDYCLVDSNFMLIDVFDNIEIIMSDNILGEFKNQNIIPIIAHPERFNKNTEISKFEKLKNDGVLFQMSLGSLDGSFGEDAKLNSINLLENDIYDFIASDTV
;
A
#
# COMPACT_ATOMS: atom_id res chain seq x y z
N MET A 1 13.71 3.89 7.05
CA MET A 1 12.57 2.96 6.86
C MET A 1 11.98 3.23 5.49
N ILE A 2 11.42 2.26 4.76
CA ILE A 2 10.80 2.52 3.45
C ILE A 2 9.28 2.58 3.63
N ASP A 3 8.65 3.63 3.11
CA ASP A 3 7.18 3.74 3.07
C ASP A 3 6.67 2.93 1.87
N ILE A 4 5.98 1.82 2.09
CA ILE A 4 5.54 0.92 1.00
C ILE A 4 4.16 1.27 0.43
N ASN A 5 3.45 2.22 1.03
CA ASN A 5 2.08 2.58 0.64
C ASN A 5 1.86 4.08 0.81
N ASN A 6 2.54 4.87 -0.02
CA ASN A 6 2.44 6.33 0.00
C ASN A 6 1.44 6.84 -1.05
N LYS A 7 0.24 7.24 -0.60
CA LYS A 7 -0.87 7.66 -1.48
C LYS A 7 -0.98 9.17 -1.70
N ILE A 8 0.16 9.88 -1.60
CA ILE A 8 0.22 11.35 -1.78
C ILE A 8 -0.41 11.81 -3.10
N PHE A 9 -0.34 11.01 -4.16
CA PHE A 9 -0.96 11.34 -5.43
C PHE A 9 -2.36 10.76 -5.52
N ASN A 10 -3.36 11.62 -5.72
CA ASN A 10 -4.69 11.21 -6.16
C ASN A 10 -4.95 11.61 -7.62
N PHE A 11 -5.94 10.97 -8.26
CA PHE A 11 -6.28 11.21 -9.67
C PHE A 11 -6.97 12.54 -9.94
N TYR A 12 -7.36 13.29 -8.91
CA TYR A 12 -8.19 14.50 -9.09
C TYR A 12 -7.34 15.74 -9.30
N ASP A 13 -6.24 15.90 -8.57
CA ASP A 13 -5.41 17.12 -8.65
C ASP A 13 -3.92 16.89 -8.34
N PRO A 14 -3.23 15.99 -9.08
CA PRO A 14 -1.85 15.60 -8.79
C PRO A 14 -0.86 16.77 -8.86
N SER A 15 -1.10 17.76 -9.71
CA SER A 15 -0.22 18.92 -9.87
C SER A 15 -0.21 19.82 -8.64
N LYS A 16 -1.39 20.12 -8.08
CA LYS A 16 -1.45 20.96 -6.86
C LYS A 16 -0.84 20.25 -5.66
N ILE A 17 -1.05 18.94 -5.55
CA ILE A 17 -0.45 18.16 -4.47
C ILE A 17 1.07 18.18 -4.58
N MET A 18 1.61 17.97 -5.80
CA MET A 18 3.04 18.09 -6.05
C MET A 18 3.58 19.48 -5.66
N GLU A 19 2.92 20.57 -6.07
CA GLU A 19 3.35 21.93 -5.71
C GLU A 19 3.38 22.14 -4.19
N SER A 20 2.32 21.74 -3.48
CA SER A 20 2.26 21.88 -2.02
C SER A 20 3.32 21.06 -1.29
N GLU A 21 3.62 19.86 -1.77
CA GLU A 21 4.61 18.97 -1.17
C GLU A 21 6.04 19.49 -1.38
N LEU A 22 6.34 19.99 -2.58
CA LEU A 22 7.63 20.60 -2.86
C LEU A 22 7.82 21.90 -2.07
N GLU A 23 6.77 22.71 -1.89
CA GLU A 23 6.81 23.91 -1.04
C GLU A 23 7.01 23.54 0.43
N SER A 24 6.34 22.50 0.93
CA SER A 24 6.52 21.98 2.29
C SER A 24 7.97 21.54 2.55
N LEU A 25 8.57 20.83 1.59
CA LEU A 25 9.97 20.38 1.64
C LEU A 25 10.98 21.55 1.64
N GLN A 26 10.68 22.64 0.93
CA GLN A 26 11.51 23.85 0.96
C GLN A 26 11.44 24.55 2.33
N ASN A 27 10.26 24.53 2.95
CA ASN A 27 9.97 25.28 4.17
C ASN A 27 10.28 24.50 5.46
N SER A 28 10.31 23.17 5.41
CA SER A 28 10.69 22.33 6.55
C SER A 28 11.54 21.14 6.10
N LEU A 29 12.75 21.05 6.66
CA LEU A 29 13.48 19.79 6.74
C LEU A 29 12.89 18.99 7.91
N SER A 30 11.62 18.59 7.81
CA SER A 30 11.00 17.77 8.84
C SER A 30 11.72 16.41 8.89
N GLU A 31 11.86 15.86 10.11
CA GLU A 31 12.38 14.53 10.31
C GLU A 31 11.41 13.50 9.71
N ASN A 32 11.64 13.15 8.45
CA ASN A 32 10.89 12.07 7.81
C ASN A 32 11.39 10.74 8.37
N ILE A 33 10.50 9.99 9.01
CA ILE A 33 10.78 8.63 9.51
C ILE A 33 11.09 7.66 8.37
N PHE A 34 10.66 7.99 7.16
CA PHE A 34 10.94 7.24 5.94
C PHE A 34 12.12 7.84 5.19
N THR A 35 13.05 6.97 4.82
CA THR A 35 14.24 7.30 4.02
C THR A 35 13.97 7.21 2.53
N ASP A 36 12.89 6.51 2.14
CA ASP A 36 12.45 6.30 0.77
C ASP A 36 10.96 5.94 0.77
N SER A 37 10.30 6.06 -0.38
CA SER A 37 8.87 5.82 -0.52
C SER A 37 8.53 5.16 -1.86
N ILE A 38 7.67 4.15 -1.80
CA ILE A 38 6.95 3.61 -2.95
C ILE A 38 5.63 4.37 -3.04
N TYR A 39 5.50 5.20 -4.07
CA TYR A 39 4.26 5.93 -4.32
C TYR A 39 3.22 4.97 -4.89
N THR A 40 2.06 4.87 -4.24
CA THR A 40 1.03 3.91 -4.60
C THR A 40 -0.25 4.62 -5.06
N ILE A 41 -0.90 4.02 -6.05
CA ILE A 41 -2.29 4.34 -6.40
C ILE A 41 -3.18 3.16 -6.07
N SER A 42 -4.40 3.45 -5.64
CA SER A 42 -5.38 2.41 -5.34
C SER A 42 -6.13 2.02 -6.61
N GLU A 43 -6.18 0.71 -6.91
CA GLU A 43 -6.87 0.16 -8.08
C GLU A 43 -8.36 0.56 -8.11
N LYS A 44 -8.95 0.87 -6.94
CA LYS A 44 -10.35 1.31 -6.83
C LYS A 44 -10.70 2.54 -7.67
N TYR A 45 -9.71 3.35 -8.03
CA TYR A 45 -9.89 4.55 -8.83
C TYR A 45 -9.47 4.38 -10.30
N ILE A 46 -9.09 3.17 -10.72
CA ILE A 46 -8.55 2.89 -12.05
C ILE A 46 -9.57 2.09 -12.86
N PRO A 47 -10.12 2.64 -13.96
CA PRO A 47 -10.93 1.87 -14.88
C PRO A 47 -10.11 0.77 -15.56
N GLU A 48 -10.59 -0.48 -15.54
CA GLU A 48 -9.86 -1.64 -16.08
C GLU A 48 -9.40 -1.43 -17.54
N ARG A 49 -10.22 -0.79 -18.37
CA ARG A 49 -9.89 -0.52 -19.78
C ARG A 49 -8.73 0.46 -19.98
N GLU A 50 -8.45 1.29 -18.99
CA GLU A 50 -7.41 2.34 -19.04
C GLU A 50 -6.24 2.05 -18.10
N LYS A 51 -6.24 0.87 -17.46
CA LYS A 51 -5.29 0.50 -16.41
C LYS A 51 -3.83 0.68 -16.81
N THR A 52 -3.41 0.09 -17.92
CA THR A 52 -2.04 0.24 -18.45
C THR A 52 -1.69 1.70 -18.73
N TYR A 53 -2.63 2.47 -19.29
CA TYR A 53 -2.40 3.88 -19.59
C TYR A 53 -2.21 4.71 -18.32
N LEU A 54 -3.09 4.53 -17.33
CA LEU A 54 -3.04 5.26 -16.06
C LEU A 54 -1.82 4.88 -15.24
N LEU A 55 -1.42 3.60 -15.22
CA LEU A 55 -0.18 3.17 -14.57
C LEU A 55 1.05 3.80 -15.21
N ASN A 56 1.12 3.87 -16.55
CA ASN A 56 2.20 4.55 -17.24
C ASN A 56 2.23 6.06 -16.94
N GLN A 57 1.07 6.71 -16.90
CA GLN A 57 0.98 8.11 -16.50
C GLN A 57 1.44 8.33 -15.06
N PHE A 58 1.05 7.45 -14.15
CA PHE A 58 1.44 7.51 -12.76
C PHE A 58 2.96 7.34 -12.58
N ASN A 59 3.59 6.39 -13.27
CA ASN A 59 5.04 6.21 -13.26
C ASN A 59 5.79 7.47 -13.74
N ASN A 60 5.27 8.13 -14.78
CA ASN A 60 5.83 9.39 -15.27
C ASN A 60 5.64 10.54 -14.26
N LEU A 61 4.49 10.60 -13.59
CA LEU A 61 4.23 11.59 -12.53
C LEU A 61 5.23 11.43 -11.38
N VAL A 62 5.43 10.21 -10.89
CA VAL A 62 6.41 9.90 -9.83
C VAL A 62 7.83 10.28 -10.25
N THR A 63 8.21 9.96 -11.49
CA THR A 63 9.52 10.33 -12.04
C THR A 63 9.72 11.85 -12.06
N ASN A 64 8.72 12.61 -12.52
CA ASN A 64 8.78 14.07 -12.56
C ASN A 64 8.84 14.68 -11.15
N PHE A 65 8.03 14.17 -10.23
CA PHE A 65 8.01 14.62 -8.84
C PHE A 65 9.39 14.43 -8.18
N ASN A 66 9.94 13.22 -8.27
CA ASN A 66 11.24 12.91 -7.68
C ASN A 66 12.38 13.70 -8.33
N PHE A 67 12.29 13.98 -9.64
CA PHE A 67 13.22 14.87 -10.30
C PHE A 67 13.20 16.28 -9.70
N GLU A 68 12.03 16.89 -9.50
CA GLU A 68 11.94 18.21 -8.86
C GLU A 68 12.37 18.18 -7.39
N LYS A 69 11.96 17.15 -6.64
CA LYS A 69 12.38 16.91 -5.25
C LYS A 69 13.90 16.83 -5.14
N SER A 70 14.56 16.09 -6.03
CA SER A 70 16.02 15.89 -6.03
C SER A 70 16.80 17.20 -6.13
N LYS A 71 16.28 18.19 -6.86
CA LYS A 71 16.88 19.54 -6.98
C LYS A 71 16.78 20.34 -5.68
N ILE A 72 15.69 20.18 -4.94
CA ILE A 72 15.45 20.89 -3.68
C ILE A 72 16.37 20.34 -2.58
N ILE A 73 16.43 19.01 -2.45
CA ILE A 73 17.20 18.35 -1.39
C ILE A 73 18.66 18.07 -1.76
N ASN A 74 19.06 18.36 -3.01
CA ASN A 74 20.39 18.07 -3.56
C ASN A 74 20.85 16.62 -3.38
N LYS A 75 19.94 15.67 -3.63
CA LYS A 75 20.16 14.23 -3.49
C LYS A 75 19.33 13.48 -4.53
N GLU A 76 19.90 12.43 -5.12
CA GLU A 76 19.16 11.53 -6.00
C GLU A 76 18.04 10.79 -5.24
N GLU A 77 16.90 10.64 -5.90
CA GLU A 77 15.70 9.96 -5.39
C GLU A 77 15.37 8.77 -6.28
N ASN A 78 14.85 7.69 -5.68
CA ASN A 78 14.44 6.50 -6.41
C ASN A 78 13.03 6.69 -6.99
N ASN A 79 12.84 6.30 -8.26
CA ASN A 79 11.54 6.37 -8.93
C ASN A 79 10.73 5.12 -8.66
N LEU A 80 10.25 4.98 -7.43
CA LEU A 80 9.50 3.81 -6.99
C LEU A 80 8.01 4.10 -7.00
N SER A 81 7.29 3.37 -7.85
CA SER A 81 5.84 3.40 -7.92
C SER A 81 5.26 2.00 -7.79
N GLY A 82 4.01 1.92 -7.34
CA GLY A 82 3.28 0.68 -7.19
C GLY A 82 1.77 0.89 -7.26
N ILE A 83 1.05 -0.22 -7.15
CA ILE A 83 -0.41 -0.25 -7.10
C ILE A 83 -0.85 -1.03 -5.87
N GLU A 84 -1.83 -0.48 -5.16
CA GLU A 84 -2.61 -1.22 -4.18
C GLU A 84 -3.76 -1.91 -4.90
N VAL A 85 -3.70 -3.24 -4.94
CA VAL A 85 -4.59 -4.09 -5.72
C VAL A 85 -5.82 -4.42 -4.90
N ILE A 86 -7.01 -4.30 -5.47
CA ILE A 86 -8.23 -4.78 -4.82
C ILE A 86 -8.26 -6.30 -4.90
N PHE A 87 -8.43 -6.95 -3.76
CA PHE A 87 -8.61 -8.39 -3.72
C PHE A 87 -9.86 -8.82 -4.49
N ARG A 88 -9.66 -9.68 -5.49
CA ARG A 88 -10.72 -10.38 -6.25
C ARG A 88 -10.28 -11.83 -6.44
N LYS A 89 -11.20 -12.78 -6.37
CA LYS A 89 -10.86 -14.20 -6.51
C LYS A 89 -10.28 -14.50 -7.90
N GLU A 90 -10.76 -13.79 -8.91
CA GLU A 90 -10.34 -13.94 -10.30
C GLU A 90 -8.90 -13.43 -10.54
N LEU A 91 -8.36 -12.61 -9.63
CA LEU A 91 -7.03 -12.01 -9.76
C LEU A 91 -5.94 -13.07 -9.96
N ILE A 92 -6.12 -14.24 -9.33
CA ILE A 92 -5.12 -15.30 -9.29
C ILE A 92 -5.14 -16.19 -10.55
N ASN A 93 -6.14 -16.02 -11.42
CA ASN A 93 -6.23 -16.75 -12.69
C ASN A 93 -5.42 -16.09 -13.83
N TYR A 94 -4.86 -14.90 -13.62
CA TYR A 94 -4.13 -14.13 -14.63
C TYR A 94 -2.62 -14.43 -14.61
N ASN A 95 -2.20 -15.64 -15.00
CA ASN A 95 -0.81 -16.10 -14.82
C ASN A 95 0.30 -15.23 -15.46
N GLN A 96 0.03 -14.46 -16.52
CA GLN A 96 1.07 -13.66 -17.19
C GLN A 96 1.09 -12.18 -16.78
N GLU A 97 0.00 -11.64 -16.26
CA GLU A 97 -0.12 -10.22 -15.89
C GLU A 97 -0.02 -10.00 -14.38
N ILE A 98 -0.12 -11.07 -13.57
CA ILE A 98 -0.19 -10.94 -12.11
C ILE A 98 1.09 -10.33 -11.49
N GLN A 99 2.24 -10.53 -12.14
CA GLN A 99 3.52 -9.98 -11.69
C GLN A 99 3.59 -8.45 -11.84
N ASP A 100 2.87 -7.87 -12.82
CA ASP A 100 2.84 -6.42 -13.05
C ASP A 100 2.16 -5.66 -11.90
N TYR A 101 1.46 -6.39 -11.02
CA TYR A 101 0.83 -5.85 -9.82
C TYR A 101 1.69 -5.98 -8.56
N CYS A 102 2.87 -6.59 -8.66
CA CYS A 102 3.80 -6.66 -7.55
C CYS A 102 4.57 -5.35 -7.38
N LEU A 103 4.93 -5.01 -6.15
CA LEU A 103 5.70 -3.82 -5.81
C LEU A 103 7.13 -3.96 -6.34
N VAL A 104 7.60 -2.98 -7.10
CA VAL A 104 9.03 -2.73 -7.42
C VAL A 104 9.80 -3.99 -7.82
N ASP A 105 9.46 -4.59 -8.98
CA ASP A 105 10.11 -5.78 -9.55
C ASP A 105 10.35 -6.93 -8.54
N SER A 106 9.45 -7.06 -7.56
CA SER A 106 9.51 -8.08 -6.51
C SER A 106 8.34 -9.06 -6.63
N ASN A 107 8.22 -9.95 -5.66
CA ASN A 107 7.10 -10.87 -5.53
C ASN A 107 6.07 -10.40 -4.50
N PHE A 108 6.26 -9.22 -3.92
CA PHE A 108 5.34 -8.68 -2.92
C PHE A 108 4.18 -7.97 -3.60
N MET A 109 2.95 -8.35 -3.27
CA MET A 109 1.74 -7.70 -3.78
C MET A 109 1.02 -7.00 -2.65
N LEU A 110 0.81 -5.69 -2.77
CA LEU A 110 0.03 -4.92 -1.82
C LEU A 110 -1.46 -5.05 -2.14
N ILE A 111 -2.23 -5.58 -1.19
CA ILE A 111 -3.63 -5.97 -1.40
C ILE A 111 -4.55 -5.21 -0.43
N ASP A 112 -5.47 -4.43 -0.99
CA ASP A 112 -6.66 -3.95 -0.29
C ASP A 112 -7.75 -5.01 -0.36
N VAL A 113 -8.12 -5.52 0.81
CA VAL A 113 -9.13 -6.59 0.95
C VAL A 113 -10.54 -6.08 0.68
N PHE A 114 -10.76 -4.77 0.79
CA PHE A 114 -12.06 -4.13 0.65
C PHE A 114 -13.13 -4.90 1.47
N ASP A 115 -14.25 -5.27 0.85
CA ASP A 115 -15.34 -6.03 1.49
C ASP A 115 -15.12 -7.56 1.54
N ASN A 116 -13.98 -8.07 1.06
CA ASN A 116 -13.75 -9.52 0.87
C ASN A 116 -13.02 -10.21 2.03
N ILE A 117 -13.11 -9.65 3.23
CA ILE A 117 -12.36 -10.11 4.42
C ILE A 117 -12.65 -11.58 4.73
N GLU A 118 -13.92 -12.00 4.70
CA GLU A 118 -14.30 -13.38 4.99
C GLU A 118 -13.65 -14.38 4.02
N ILE A 119 -13.46 -13.97 2.77
CA ILE A 119 -12.91 -14.82 1.72
C ILE A 119 -11.40 -15.02 1.97
N ILE A 120 -10.65 -13.95 2.25
CA ILE A 120 -9.22 -14.05 2.59
C ILE A 120 -9.01 -14.89 3.85
N MET A 121 -9.90 -14.76 4.83
CA MET A 121 -9.85 -15.50 6.09
C MET A 121 -10.26 -16.99 5.94
N SER A 122 -10.63 -17.45 4.74
CA SER A 122 -11.15 -18.80 4.46
C SER A 122 -10.17 -19.68 3.67
N ASP A 123 -8.94 -19.83 4.16
CA ASP A 123 -7.90 -20.85 3.88
C ASP A 123 -7.44 -21.19 2.44
N ASN A 124 -8.26 -21.05 1.40
CA ASN A 124 -7.96 -21.58 0.07
C ASN A 124 -7.19 -20.59 -0.83
N ILE A 125 -7.36 -19.29 -0.62
CA ILE A 125 -6.82 -18.24 -1.51
C ILE A 125 -5.30 -18.11 -1.42
N LEU A 126 -4.73 -18.38 -0.25
CA LEU A 126 -3.29 -18.26 -0.03
C LEU A 126 -2.49 -19.32 -0.80
N GLY A 127 -3.07 -20.51 -0.96
CA GLY A 127 -2.48 -21.56 -1.79
C GLY A 127 -2.33 -21.10 -3.25
N GLU A 128 -3.28 -20.31 -3.75
CA GLU A 128 -3.26 -19.81 -5.11
C GLU A 128 -2.14 -18.75 -5.30
N PHE A 129 -1.96 -17.80 -4.36
CA PHE A 129 -0.83 -16.86 -4.40
C PHE A 129 0.53 -17.56 -4.37
N LYS A 130 0.67 -18.58 -3.52
CA LYS A 130 1.91 -19.39 -3.43
C LYS A 130 2.26 -20.07 -4.75
N ASN A 131 1.26 -20.60 -5.46
CA ASN A 131 1.47 -21.26 -6.76
C ASN A 131 1.98 -20.29 -7.84
N GLN A 132 1.73 -18.99 -7.68
CA GLN A 132 2.20 -17.93 -8.56
C GLN A 132 3.50 -17.28 -8.07
N ASN A 133 4.13 -17.80 -7.01
CA ASN A 133 5.29 -17.20 -6.33
C ASN A 133 5.04 -15.78 -5.79
N ILE A 134 3.81 -15.43 -5.43
CA ILE A 134 3.46 -14.12 -4.88
C ILE A 134 3.37 -14.18 -3.35
N ILE A 135 3.89 -13.15 -2.71
CA ILE A 135 3.79 -12.92 -1.26
C ILE A 135 2.80 -11.78 -1.04
N PRO A 136 1.57 -12.05 -0.57
CA PRO A 136 0.59 -11.01 -0.33
C PRO A 136 0.94 -10.19 0.90
N ILE A 137 0.86 -8.87 0.78
CA ILE A 137 0.89 -7.89 1.87
C ILE A 137 -0.53 -7.33 1.98
N ILE A 138 -1.24 -7.69 3.05
CA ILE A 138 -2.57 -7.17 3.33
C ILE A 138 -2.45 -5.76 3.90
N ALA A 139 -3.00 -4.79 3.19
CA ALA A 139 -3.03 -3.40 3.60
C ALA A 139 -4.03 -3.19 4.74
N HIS A 140 -3.62 -2.36 5.72
CA HIS A 140 -4.42 -1.80 6.81
C HIS A 140 -5.47 -2.77 7.43
N PRO A 141 -5.04 -3.94 7.94
CA PRO A 141 -5.95 -4.92 8.55
C PRO A 141 -6.67 -4.40 9.80
N GLU A 142 -6.19 -3.33 10.42
CA GLU A 142 -6.89 -2.65 11.53
C GLU A 142 -8.26 -2.10 11.12
N ARG A 143 -8.48 -1.84 9.83
CA ARG A 143 -9.76 -1.36 9.31
C ARG A 143 -10.79 -2.47 9.16
N PHE A 144 -10.39 -3.72 9.40
CA PHE A 144 -11.32 -4.84 9.43
C PHE A 144 -12.23 -4.75 10.66
N ASN A 145 -13.26 -5.60 10.68
CA ASN A 145 -14.14 -5.69 11.84
C ASN A 145 -13.31 -5.96 13.11
N LYS A 146 -13.41 -5.06 14.10
CA LYS A 146 -12.66 -5.16 15.37
C LYS A 146 -12.89 -6.46 16.16
N ASN A 147 -13.96 -7.19 15.86
CA ASN A 147 -14.26 -8.49 16.47
C ASN A 147 -13.58 -9.65 15.74
N THR A 148 -12.76 -9.39 14.73
CA THR A 148 -11.96 -10.43 14.05
C THR A 148 -10.96 -11.01 15.04
N GLU A 149 -11.01 -12.32 15.25
CA GLU A 149 -10.13 -13.01 16.19
C GLU A 149 -8.66 -12.91 15.75
N ILE A 150 -7.77 -12.62 16.72
CA ILE A 150 -6.31 -12.57 16.51
C ILE A 150 -5.77 -13.86 15.86
N SER A 151 -6.31 -15.01 16.27
CA SER A 151 -5.96 -16.33 15.75
C SER A 151 -6.06 -16.44 14.22
N LYS A 152 -6.96 -15.67 13.59
CA LYS A 152 -7.09 -15.64 12.13
C LYS A 152 -5.90 -14.92 11.49
N PHE A 153 -5.47 -13.78 12.04
CA PHE A 153 -4.29 -13.07 11.57
C PHE A 153 -3.02 -13.88 11.78
N GLU A 154 -2.87 -14.52 12.95
CA GLU A 154 -1.73 -15.40 13.25
C GLU A 154 -1.65 -16.57 12.26
N LYS A 155 -2.79 -17.17 11.92
CA LYS A 155 -2.85 -18.24 10.92
C LYS A 155 -2.38 -17.76 9.55
N LEU A 156 -2.91 -16.63 9.06
CA LEU A 156 -2.47 -16.03 7.80
C LEU A 156 -0.96 -15.73 7.81
N LYS A 157 -0.44 -15.19 8.92
CA LYS A 157 0.98 -14.90 9.09
C LYS A 157 1.84 -16.18 9.05
N ASN A 158 1.41 -17.25 9.72
CA ASN A 158 2.04 -18.57 9.65
C ASN A 158 2.01 -19.16 8.23
N ASP A 159 0.99 -18.81 7.44
CA ASP A 159 0.89 -19.19 6.04
C ASP A 159 1.73 -18.31 5.10
N GLY A 160 2.45 -17.31 5.61
CA GLY A 160 3.36 -16.45 4.83
C GLY A 160 2.71 -15.19 4.27
N VAL A 161 1.52 -14.81 4.76
CA VAL A 161 0.91 -13.51 4.48
C VAL A 161 1.57 -12.45 5.36
N LEU A 162 1.81 -11.28 4.80
CA LEU A 162 2.34 -10.14 5.52
C LEU A 162 1.27 -9.08 5.73
N PHE A 163 1.44 -8.23 6.73
CA PHE A 163 0.49 -7.19 7.09
C PHE A 163 1.13 -5.80 7.17
N GLN A 164 0.45 -4.79 6.65
CA GLN A 164 0.90 -3.39 6.68
C GLN A 164 -0.05 -2.53 7.53
N MET A 165 0.46 -1.90 8.60
CA MET A 165 -0.29 -0.92 9.41
C MET A 165 -0.27 0.46 8.76
N SER A 166 -1.41 1.15 8.73
CA SER A 166 -1.50 2.57 8.35
C SER A 166 -1.20 3.47 9.54
N LEU A 167 -0.28 4.43 9.39
CA LEU A 167 0.07 5.38 10.46
C LEU A 167 -1.12 6.24 10.90
N GLY A 168 -1.97 6.69 9.95
CA GLY A 168 -3.18 7.43 10.27
C GLY A 168 -4.24 6.61 11.02
N SER A 169 -4.06 5.30 11.17
CA SER A 169 -4.95 4.51 12.03
C SER A 169 -4.62 4.73 13.52
N LEU A 170 -3.35 4.97 13.86
CA LEU A 170 -2.91 5.17 15.25
C LEU A 170 -3.41 6.48 15.86
N ASP A 171 -3.56 7.53 15.06
CA ASP A 171 -4.07 8.83 15.51
C ASP A 171 -5.60 8.92 15.48
N GLY A 172 -6.27 7.98 14.83
CA GLY A 172 -7.73 7.90 14.71
C GLY A 172 -8.31 8.52 13.45
N SER A 173 -7.50 8.84 12.44
CA SER A 173 -7.96 9.38 11.14
C SER A 173 -8.98 8.48 10.43
N PHE A 174 -8.95 7.17 10.71
CA PHE A 174 -9.90 6.19 10.16
C PHE A 174 -10.97 5.73 11.16
N GLY A 175 -11.17 6.48 12.24
CA GLY A 175 -12.17 6.22 13.28
C GLY A 175 -11.64 5.42 14.48
N GLU A 176 -12.40 5.46 15.57
CA GLU A 176 -11.99 4.91 16.86
C GLU A 176 -11.81 3.39 16.82
N ASP A 177 -12.67 2.68 16.07
CA ASP A 177 -12.56 1.23 15.93
C ASP A 177 -11.24 0.82 15.25
N ALA A 178 -10.84 1.52 14.18
CA ALA A 178 -9.57 1.28 13.49
C ALA A 178 -8.38 1.60 14.41
N LYS A 179 -8.47 2.65 15.21
CA LYS A 179 -7.42 3.00 16.19
C LYS A 179 -7.24 1.91 17.25
N LEU A 180 -8.32 1.50 17.91
CA LEU A 180 -8.25 0.45 18.93
C LEU A 180 -7.75 -0.87 18.34
N ASN A 181 -8.20 -1.21 17.13
CA ASN A 181 -7.76 -2.43 16.45
C ASN A 181 -6.28 -2.33 16.04
N SER A 182 -5.79 -1.17 15.61
CA SER A 182 -4.36 -0.97 15.29
C SER A 182 -3.45 -1.23 16.50
N ILE A 183 -3.83 -0.74 17.68
CA ILE A 183 -3.09 -1.00 18.92
C ILE A 183 -3.14 -2.49 19.27
N ASN A 184 -4.32 -3.10 19.20
CA ASN A 184 -4.50 -4.53 19.48
C ASN A 184 -3.66 -5.43 18.55
N LEU A 185 -3.68 -5.18 17.23
CA LEU A 185 -2.89 -5.94 16.27
C LEU A 185 -1.38 -5.69 16.44
N LEU A 186 -0.98 -4.48 16.84
CA LEU A 186 0.40 -4.15 17.15
C LEU A 186 0.90 -4.86 18.40
N GLU A 187 0.12 -4.92 19.48
CA GLU A 187 0.44 -5.63 20.72
C GLU A 187 0.55 -7.14 20.54
N ASN A 188 -0.05 -7.69 19.48
CA ASN A 188 0.01 -9.12 19.12
C ASN A 188 1.00 -9.40 17.98
N ASP A 189 1.94 -8.48 17.69
CA ASP A 189 3.00 -8.64 16.67
C ASP A 189 2.50 -9.02 15.25
N ILE A 190 1.27 -8.58 14.90
CA ILE A 190 0.65 -8.97 13.62
C ILE A 190 1.31 -8.28 12.43
N TYR A 191 1.71 -7.02 12.57
CA TYR A 191 2.25 -6.23 11.48
C TYR A 191 3.69 -6.60 11.09
N ASP A 192 3.97 -6.48 9.80
CA ASP A 192 5.31 -6.64 9.22
C ASP A 192 5.82 -5.32 8.63
N PHE A 193 4.89 -4.45 8.21
CA PHE A 193 5.19 -3.13 7.66
C PHE A 193 4.38 -2.03 8.33
N ILE A 194 4.93 -0.83 8.31
CA ILE A 194 4.25 0.41 8.66
C ILE A 194 4.41 1.34 7.47
N ALA A 195 3.30 1.92 7.00
CA ALA A 195 3.28 2.84 5.89
C ALA A 195 2.43 4.07 6.23
N SER A 196 2.67 5.18 5.54
CA SER A 196 1.94 6.42 5.77
C SER A 196 0.46 6.25 5.45
N ASP A 197 0.14 5.59 4.33
CA ASP A 197 -1.21 5.44 3.78
C ASP A 197 -1.99 6.77 3.73
N THR A 198 -1.25 7.86 3.50
CA THR A 198 -1.78 9.23 3.50
C THR A 198 -2.57 9.49 2.23
N VAL A 199 -3.85 9.84 2.38
CA VAL A 199 -4.74 10.31 1.30
C VAL A 199 -4.90 11.82 1.37
#